data_AF-A0A2N2XKK5-F1
#
_entry.id   AF-A0A2N2XKK5-F1
#
_cell.length_a   1.000
_cell.length_b   1.000
_cell.length_c   1.000
_cell.angle_alpha   90.00
_cell.angle_beta   90.00
_cell.angle_gamma   90.00
#
_symmetry.space_group_name_H-M   'P 1'
#
loop_
_entity.id
_entity.type
_entity.pdbx_description
1 polymer ?
#
loop_
_entity_poly.entity_id
_entity_poly.type
_entity_poly.pdbx_seq_one_letter_code
_entity_poly.pdbx_strand_id
1 'polypeptide(L)'
;MTTQSDIVARDWLHLQELLFRDSYDAQIERFRSSYVYRGLSDRSYELLTSLIRLGSASAILERHLLRNFRKYARRNDVPGDSVWNWLAVAQHHGLPTRLLDWTYSPYVALHFATANLMKFDIDGV
;
A
#
# COMPACT_ATOMS: atom_id res chain seq x y z
N MET A 1 -8.42 10.84 -15.71
CA MET A 1 -9.88 10.99 -15.70
C MET A 1 -10.35 10.77 -14.27
N THR A 2 -11.15 11.69 -13.74
CA THR A 2 -11.68 11.61 -12.37
C THR A 2 -12.80 10.57 -12.35
N THR A 3 -12.70 9.54 -11.51
CA THR A 3 -13.76 8.51 -11.42
C THR A 3 -14.97 9.05 -10.64
N GLN A 4 -16.12 8.39 -10.74
CA GLN A 4 -17.35 8.78 -10.04
C GLN A 4 -17.20 8.78 -8.51
N SER A 5 -16.15 8.15 -7.97
CA SER A 5 -15.83 8.05 -6.54
C SER A 5 -14.71 8.99 -6.07
N ASP A 6 -14.09 9.78 -6.95
CA ASP A 6 -12.98 10.63 -6.55
C ASP A 6 -13.49 11.84 -5.75
N ILE A 7 -12.86 12.11 -4.62
CA ILE A 7 -13.13 13.28 -3.80
C ILE A 7 -11.88 14.16 -3.78
N VAL A 8 -12.01 15.41 -4.21
CA VAL A 8 -10.91 16.37 -4.24
C VAL A 8 -11.01 17.29 -3.02
N ALA A 9 -9.99 17.25 -2.16
CA ALA A 9 -9.87 18.21 -1.07
C ALA A 9 -9.57 19.61 -1.63
N ARG A 10 -10.14 20.64 -1.00
CA ARG A 10 -10.03 22.04 -1.48
C ARG A 10 -8.91 22.80 -0.77
N ASP A 11 -8.63 22.38 0.44
CA ASP A 11 -7.63 22.92 1.33
C ASP A 11 -7.28 21.86 2.38
N TRP A 12 -6.33 22.19 3.27
CA TRP A 12 -5.87 21.29 4.33
C TRP A 12 -6.99 20.91 5.31
N LEU A 13 -7.87 21.84 5.68
CA LEU A 13 -8.91 21.58 6.67
C LEU A 13 -9.97 20.64 6.09
N HIS A 14 -10.42 20.89 4.86
CA HIS A 14 -11.32 20.01 4.14
C HIS A 14 -10.70 18.61 3.96
N LEU A 15 -9.38 18.52 3.72
CA LEU A 15 -8.70 17.21 3.70
C LEU A 15 -8.80 16.50 5.04
N GLN A 16 -8.58 17.18 6.16
CA GLN A 16 -8.74 16.58 7.49
C GLN A 16 -10.16 16.07 7.73
N GLU A 17 -11.16 16.86 7.39
CA GLU A 17 -12.57 16.45 7.49
C GLU A 17 -12.85 15.20 6.64
N LEU A 18 -12.28 15.11 5.44
CA LEU A 18 -12.44 13.95 4.56
C LEU A 18 -11.75 12.69 5.11
N LEU A 19 -10.50 12.80 5.57
CA LEU A 19 -9.72 11.67 6.06
C LEU A 19 -10.29 11.06 7.35
N PHE A 20 -10.93 11.88 8.18
CA PHE A 20 -11.52 11.45 9.45
C PHE A 20 -13.05 11.37 9.41
N ARG A 21 -13.66 11.53 8.23
CA ARG A 21 -15.10 11.35 8.05
C ARG A 21 -15.51 9.98 8.53
N ASP A 22 -16.59 9.94 9.31
CA ASP A 22 -17.19 8.71 9.85
C ASP A 22 -16.20 7.82 10.63
N SER A 23 -15.09 8.39 11.11
CA SER A 23 -14.11 7.62 11.88
C SER A 23 -14.44 7.56 13.37
N TYR A 24 -15.31 8.41 13.90
CA TYR A 24 -15.70 8.32 15.31
C TYR A 24 -16.61 7.11 15.55
N ASP A 25 -16.15 6.18 16.39
CA ASP A 25 -16.92 5.04 16.84
C ASP A 25 -17.39 5.28 18.28
N ALA A 26 -18.70 5.48 18.45
CA ALA A 26 -19.33 5.74 19.74
C ALA A 26 -19.32 4.52 20.67
N GLN A 27 -19.17 3.29 20.16
CA GLN A 27 -19.14 2.08 20.99
C GLN A 27 -17.85 1.97 21.80
N ILE A 28 -16.75 2.53 21.26
CA ILE A 28 -15.42 2.50 21.87
C ILE A 28 -14.90 3.89 22.25
N GLU A 29 -15.70 4.93 22.02
CA GLU A 29 -15.39 6.35 22.27
C GLU A 29 -14.07 6.81 21.64
N ARG A 30 -13.77 6.33 20.42
CA ARG A 30 -12.49 6.58 19.74
C ARG A 30 -12.65 6.79 18.24
N PHE A 31 -11.70 7.50 17.66
CA PHE A 31 -11.56 7.59 16.21
C PHE A 31 -10.88 6.33 15.65
N ARG A 32 -11.62 5.55 14.88
CA ARG A 32 -11.28 4.31 14.19
C ARG A 32 -11.94 4.31 12.81
N SER A 33 -11.20 4.78 11.80
CA SER A 33 -11.62 4.64 10.42
C SER A 33 -11.71 3.16 10.02
N SER A 34 -12.74 2.79 9.26
CA SER A 34 -12.88 1.47 8.65
C SER A 34 -12.09 1.31 7.35
N TYR A 35 -11.47 2.40 6.87
CA TYR A 35 -10.67 2.41 5.64
C TYR A 35 -9.21 2.01 5.91
N VAL A 36 -8.61 1.45 4.88
CA VAL A 36 -7.15 1.37 4.72
C VAL A 36 -6.74 2.34 3.63
N TYR A 37 -5.58 2.96 3.81
CA TYR A 37 -5.07 4.00 2.94
C TYR A 37 -3.80 3.52 2.23
N ARG A 38 -3.58 4.02 1.02
CA ARG A 38 -2.32 3.87 0.30
C ARG A 38 -2.06 5.17 -0.45
N GLY A 39 -0.92 5.80 -0.18
CA GLY A 39 -0.51 6.99 -0.91
C GLY A 39 0.40 6.66 -2.08
N LEU A 40 0.14 7.30 -3.21
CA LEU A 40 0.89 7.21 -4.45
C LEU A 40 1.15 8.61 -4.97
N SER A 41 2.38 8.89 -5.38
CA SER A 41 2.79 10.22 -5.86
C SER A 41 2.33 10.56 -7.28
N ASP A 42 1.48 9.72 -7.87
CA ASP A 42 1.01 9.89 -9.24
C ASP A 42 -0.32 9.17 -9.41
N ARG A 43 -1.36 9.92 -9.73
CA ARG A 43 -2.72 9.41 -9.97
C ARG A 43 -2.82 8.43 -11.13
N SER A 44 -1.83 8.38 -12.03
CA SER A 44 -1.79 7.41 -13.11
C SER A 44 -1.33 6.02 -12.66
N TYR A 45 -0.78 5.91 -11.44
CA TYR A 45 -0.36 4.62 -10.91
C TYR A 45 -1.57 3.73 -10.64
N GLU A 46 -1.58 2.58 -11.32
CA GLU A 46 -2.57 1.55 -11.10
C GLU A 46 -2.31 0.81 -9.78
N LEU A 47 -3.38 0.30 -9.16
CA LEU A 47 -3.33 -0.53 -7.96
C LEU A 47 -2.85 -1.97 -8.26
N LEU A 48 -1.69 -2.07 -8.91
CA LEU A 48 -1.05 -3.33 -9.25
C LEU A 48 0.06 -3.66 -8.25
N THR A 49 0.18 -4.95 -7.96
CA THR A 49 1.29 -5.46 -7.15
C THR A 49 2.58 -5.43 -7.96
N SER A 50 3.73 -5.46 -7.28
CA SER A 50 5.02 -5.58 -7.97
C SER A 50 5.10 -6.84 -8.83
N LEU A 51 4.43 -7.92 -8.40
CA LEU A 51 4.33 -9.15 -9.17
C LEU A 51 3.46 -9.02 -10.43
N ILE A 52 2.28 -8.40 -10.34
CA ILE A 52 1.38 -8.27 -11.51
C ILE A 52 2.03 -7.42 -12.60
N ARG A 53 2.83 -6.42 -12.22
CA ARG A 53 3.62 -5.62 -13.18
C ARG A 53 4.63 -6.43 -14.01
N LEU A 54 4.96 -7.66 -13.61
CA LEU A 54 5.81 -8.57 -14.39
C LEU A 54 5.06 -9.27 -15.54
N GLY A 55 3.73 -9.15 -15.61
CA GLY A 55 2.90 -9.68 -16.68
C GLY A 55 2.11 -10.95 -16.33
N SER A 56 1.57 -11.60 -17.36
CA SER A 56 0.53 -12.63 -17.27
C SER A 56 0.98 -13.94 -16.60
N ALA A 57 2.28 -14.24 -16.60
CA ALA A 57 2.85 -15.44 -15.95
C ALA A 57 3.21 -15.23 -14.46
N SER A 58 2.78 -14.12 -13.86
CA SER A 58 3.07 -13.69 -12.48
C SER A 58 2.88 -14.78 -11.42
N ALA A 59 1.76 -15.52 -11.46
CA ALA A 59 1.46 -16.54 -10.44
C ALA A 59 2.44 -17.73 -10.48
N ILE A 60 2.87 -18.14 -11.67
CA ILE A 60 3.86 -19.22 -11.83
C ILE A 60 5.23 -18.70 -11.38
N LEU A 61 5.57 -17.48 -11.80
CA LEU A 61 6.84 -16.85 -11.46
C LEU A 61 7.01 -16.67 -9.95
N GLU A 62 5.98 -16.19 -9.23
CA GLU A 62 6.03 -15.98 -7.78
C GLU A 62 6.37 -17.26 -7.03
N ARG A 63 5.81 -18.41 -7.44
CA ARG A 63 6.12 -19.70 -6.82
C ARG A 63 7.61 -20.02 -6.90
N HIS A 64 8.22 -19.79 -8.06
CA HIS A 64 9.65 -20.03 -8.25
C HIS A 64 10.52 -19.01 -7.51
N LEU A 65 10.13 -17.73 -7.55
CA LEU A 65 10.79 -16.65 -6.83
C LEU A 65 10.78 -16.89 -5.32
N LEU A 66 9.62 -17.18 -4.75
CA LEU A 66 9.46 -17.43 -3.31
C LEU A 66 10.17 -18.70 -2.88
N ARG A 67 10.14 -19.77 -3.67
CA ARG A 67 10.90 -21.00 -3.40
C ARG A 67 12.40 -20.72 -3.33
N ASN A 68 12.93 -19.98 -4.31
CA ASN A 68 14.34 -19.63 -4.34
C ASN A 68 14.69 -18.70 -3.17
N PHE A 69 13.86 -17.70 -2.89
CA PHE A 69 14.02 -16.83 -1.72
C PHE A 69 14.11 -17.64 -0.42
N ARG A 70 13.17 -18.56 -0.17
CA ARG A 70 13.19 -19.44 1.02
C ARG A 70 14.44 -20.31 1.13
N LYS A 71 15.03 -20.71 0.00
CA LYS A 71 16.26 -21.53 -0.04
C LYS A 71 17.49 -20.74 0.42
N TYR A 72 17.55 -19.45 0.11
CA TYR A 72 18.75 -18.62 0.33
C TYR A 72 18.60 -17.59 1.46
N ALA A 73 17.38 -17.27 1.86
CA ALA A 73 17.11 -16.38 2.98
C ALA A 73 17.54 -17.02 4.31
N ARG A 74 18.06 -16.19 5.22
CA ARG A 74 18.38 -16.64 6.58
C ARG A 74 17.09 -16.82 7.35
N ARG A 75 16.83 -18.04 7.85
CA ARG A 75 15.57 -18.37 8.54
C ARG A 75 15.30 -17.52 9.79
N ASN A 76 16.35 -16.98 10.42
CA ASN A 76 16.21 -16.16 11.62
C ASN A 76 15.52 -14.81 11.37
N ASP A 77 15.45 -14.36 10.12
CA ASP A 77 14.83 -13.08 9.75
C ASP A 77 13.31 -13.21 9.52
N VAL A 78 12.75 -14.42 9.63
CA VAL A 78 11.33 -14.69 9.38
C VAL A 78 10.60 -15.04 10.67
N PRO A 79 9.53 -14.32 11.06
CA PRO A 79 8.80 -14.52 12.33
C PRO A 79 8.12 -15.89 12.52
N GLY A 80 8.23 -16.82 11.56
CA GLY A 80 7.61 -18.14 11.58
C GLY A 80 7.38 -18.67 10.16
N ASP A 81 7.11 -19.98 10.02
CA ASP A 81 7.09 -20.64 8.71
C ASP A 81 5.76 -20.49 7.92
N SER A 82 5.07 -19.37 8.09
CA SER A 82 3.88 -19.04 7.30
C SER A 82 4.28 -18.50 5.92
N VAL A 83 3.52 -18.88 4.89
CA VAL A 83 3.71 -18.32 3.53
C VAL A 83 3.60 -16.79 3.53
N TRP A 84 2.75 -16.22 4.39
CA TRP A 84 2.57 -14.77 4.51
C TRP A 84 3.79 -14.07 5.10
N ASN A 85 4.42 -14.68 6.11
CA ASN A 85 5.66 -14.16 6.68
C ASN A 85 6.78 -14.16 5.62
N TRP A 86 6.87 -15.24 4.84
CA TRP A 86 7.82 -15.33 3.75
C TRP A 86 7.57 -14.28 2.65
N LEU A 87 6.31 -14.03 2.28
CA LEU A 87 5.96 -13.00 1.30
C LEU A 87 6.30 -11.59 1.83
N ALA A 88 6.01 -11.30 3.09
CA ALA A 88 6.30 -10.00 3.70
C ALA A 88 7.82 -9.73 3.77
N VAL A 89 8.60 -10.69 4.26
CA VAL A 89 10.07 -10.56 4.31
C VAL A 89 10.66 -10.49 2.89
N ALA A 90 10.16 -11.29 1.96
CA ALA A 90 10.60 -11.23 0.57
C ALA A 90 10.33 -9.86 -0.07
N GLN A 91 9.14 -9.28 0.14
CA GLN A 91 8.80 -7.94 -0.33
C GLN A 91 9.72 -6.87 0.29
N HIS A 92 10.03 -6.98 1.58
CA HIS A 92 10.97 -6.09 2.27
C HIS A 92 12.37 -6.10 1.62
N HIS A 93 12.80 -7.26 1.11
CA HIS A 93 14.05 -7.42 0.35
C HIS A 93 13.90 -7.17 -1.16
N GLY A 94 12.79 -6.60 -1.61
CA GLY A 94 12.58 -6.18 -3.01
C GLY A 94 12.14 -7.30 -3.95
N LEU A 95 11.79 -8.50 -3.45
CA LEU A 95 11.21 -9.54 -4.29
C LEU A 95 9.81 -9.08 -4.76
N PRO A 96 9.48 -9.20 -6.05
CA PRO A 96 8.13 -8.99 -6.51
C PRO A 96 7.16 -10.01 -5.88
N THR A 97 6.12 -9.54 -5.20
CA THR A 97 5.11 -10.37 -4.54
C THR A 97 3.71 -9.91 -4.88
N ARG A 98 2.72 -10.76 -4.58
CA ARG A 98 1.29 -10.44 -4.67
C ARG A 98 0.80 -9.44 -3.62
N LEU A 99 1.66 -8.93 -2.74
CA LEU A 99 1.26 -8.02 -1.68
C LEU A 99 1.19 -6.58 -2.22
N LEU A 100 0.24 -5.81 -1.69
CA LEU A 100 0.16 -4.36 -1.85
C LEU A 100 0.46 -3.71 -0.52
N ASP A 101 1.17 -2.59 -0.54
CA ASP A 101 1.40 -1.79 0.65
C ASP A 101 0.15 -0.96 0.96
N TRP A 102 -0.23 -0.94 2.23
CA TRP A 102 -1.35 -0.16 2.76
C TRP A 102 -1.07 0.17 4.23
N THR A 103 -1.79 1.16 4.76
CA THR A 103 -1.65 1.63 6.14
C THR A 103 -3.02 2.03 6.70
N TYR A 104 -3.22 1.86 8.01
CA TYR A 104 -4.40 2.40 8.69
C TYR A 104 -4.26 3.90 9.00
N SER A 105 -3.06 4.47 8.86
CA SER A 105 -2.83 5.89 9.12
C SER A 105 -2.99 6.70 7.85
N PRO A 106 -3.99 7.60 7.76
CA PRO A 106 -4.17 8.46 6.60
C PRO A 106 -2.97 9.38 6.39
N TYR A 107 -2.29 9.80 7.46
CA TYR A 107 -1.10 10.64 7.35
C TYR A 107 0.12 9.92 6.78
N VAL A 108 0.29 8.62 7.08
CA VAL A 108 1.36 7.83 6.48
C VAL A 108 1.12 7.67 4.97
N ALA A 109 -0.12 7.43 4.56
CA ALA A 109 -0.48 7.42 3.14
C ALA A 109 -0.19 8.79 2.49
N LEU A 110 -0.68 9.87 3.09
CA LEU A 110 -0.45 11.23 2.58
C LEU A 110 1.04 11.56 2.42
N HIS A 111 1.89 11.12 3.37
CA HIS A 111 3.34 11.25 3.22
C HIS A 111 3.84 10.60 1.92
N PHE A 112 3.47 9.35 1.64
CA PHE A 112 3.90 8.68 0.41
C PHE A 112 3.31 9.30 -0.87
N ALA A 113 2.11 9.87 -0.79
CA ALA A 113 1.52 10.62 -1.90
C ALA A 113 2.30 11.91 -2.22
N THR A 114 3.00 12.48 -1.25
CA THR A 114 3.67 13.80 -1.38
C THR A 114 5.20 13.75 -1.26
N ALA A 115 5.77 12.59 -0.91
CA ALA A 115 7.20 12.47 -0.62
C ALA A 115 8.11 12.60 -1.84
N ASN A 116 7.57 12.40 -3.05
CA ASN A 116 8.37 12.48 -4.27
C ASN A 116 8.47 13.93 -4.79
N LEU A 117 9.56 14.60 -4.43
CA LEU A 117 9.83 15.99 -4.81
C LEU A 117 9.93 16.21 -6.33
N MET A 118 10.15 15.14 -7.11
CA MET A 118 10.20 15.24 -8.58
C MET A 118 8.81 15.22 -9.23
N LYS A 119 7.74 15.09 -8.44
CA LYS A 119 6.35 14.98 -8.91
C LYS A 119 5.42 16.00 -8.26
N PHE A 120 5.93 17.16 -7.86
CA PHE A 120 5.13 18.20 -7.22
C PHE A 120 4.02 18.78 -8.11
N ASP A 121 4.21 18.73 -9.43
CA ASP A 121 3.28 19.18 -10.45
C ASP A 121 2.28 18.10 -10.90
N ILE A 122 2.36 16.91 -10.29
CA ILE A 122 1.49 15.77 -10.60
C ILE A 122 0.61 15.49 -9.39
N ASP A 123 -0.70 15.35 -9.64
CA ASP A 123 -1.65 14.90 -8.64
C ASP A 123 -1.25 13.53 -8.07
N GLY A 124 -1.09 13.43 -6.75
CA GLY A 124 -1.03 12.16 -6.02
C GLY A 124 -2.41 11.62 -5.67
N VAL A 125 -2.48 10.34 -5.29
CA VAL A 125 -3.70 9.65 -4.81
C VAL A 125 -3.46 8.89 -3.53
#